data_AF-A0A3A4ARI0-F1
#
_entry.id   AF-A0A3A4ARI0-F1
#
_cell.length_a   1.000
_cell.length_b   1.000
_cell.length_c   1.000
_cell.angle_alpha   90.00
_cell.angle_beta   90.00
_cell.angle_gamma   90.00
#
_symmetry.space_group_name_H-M   'P 1'
#
loop_
_entity.id
_entity.type
_entity.pdbx_description
1 polymer ?
#
loop_
_entity_poly.entity_id
_entity_poly.type
_entity_poly.pdbx_seq_one_letter_code
_entity_poly.pdbx_strand_id
1 'polypeptide(L)'
;MRDPREVLTRPAPPPDLTVAYGAHPDQVIDVRLPPASPRAVVVMLHGGFWRPEYDRAHTAPMTSALAAEGYVACTPEYRRSGWPETLDDVAAALDALPGLLAAVWPGDGSPAGPPVVLAGHSAGGQLALWSAARHRLPAPRWRREEPPPVTGVLALAPVCDLGRASRLRLDGDAVDAFLGGSPHVHPPRYAAADPARLRPYDLPVVILHGDLDVQVPVTLSRDFARAGRDVTLRELRGVEHYGLIDPLSEAWPRVLSAVAELARRGPAGEPVR
;
A
#
# COMPACT_ATOMS: atom_id res chain seq x y z
N MET A 1 -29.27 0.19 1.15
CA MET A 1 -27.87 0.34 0.72
C MET A 1 -27.02 -0.07 1.91
N ARG A 2 -26.01 -0.92 1.73
CA ARG A 2 -25.12 -1.34 2.82
C ARG A 2 -24.31 -0.15 3.31
N ASP A 3 -24.04 -0.04 4.60
CA ASP A 3 -23.09 0.98 5.08
C ASP A 3 -21.68 0.55 4.64
N PRO A 4 -20.99 1.34 3.80
CA PRO A 4 -19.64 1.00 3.33
C PRO A 4 -18.62 0.82 4.45
N ARG A 5 -18.85 1.42 5.63
CA ARG A 5 -17.94 1.31 6.77
C ARG A 5 -18.01 -0.04 7.47
N GLU A 6 -19.03 -0.88 7.19
CA GLU A 6 -19.18 -2.22 7.78
C GLU A 6 -17.93 -3.09 7.56
N VAL A 7 -17.20 -2.89 6.46
CA VAL A 7 -15.96 -3.64 6.17
C VAL A 7 -14.90 -3.44 7.25
N LEU A 8 -14.82 -2.25 7.86
CA LEU A 8 -13.78 -1.88 8.81
C LEU A 8 -13.83 -2.71 10.10
N THR A 9 -15.00 -3.23 10.44
CA THR A 9 -15.23 -4.04 11.65
C THR A 9 -15.67 -5.46 11.31
N ARG A 10 -15.74 -5.82 10.03
CA ARG A 10 -16.20 -7.15 9.61
C ARG A 10 -15.18 -8.21 10.06
N PRO A 11 -15.61 -9.25 10.79
CA PRO A 11 -14.71 -10.34 11.15
C PRO A 11 -14.14 -11.03 9.92
N ALA A 12 -12.89 -11.48 10.04
CA ALA A 12 -12.23 -12.35 9.08
C ALA A 12 -11.52 -13.48 9.85
N PRO A 13 -11.23 -14.61 9.20
CA PRO A 13 -10.40 -15.65 9.80
C PRO A 13 -9.07 -15.08 10.31
N PRO A 14 -8.52 -15.63 11.41
CA PRO A 14 -7.17 -15.27 11.86
C PRO A 14 -6.14 -15.53 10.75
N PRO A 15 -5.00 -14.81 10.74
CA PRO A 15 -3.90 -15.13 9.83
C PRO A 15 -3.38 -16.54 10.09
N ASP A 16 -2.80 -17.18 9.06
CA ASP A 16 -2.18 -18.51 9.20
C ASP A 16 -0.89 -18.43 10.03
N LEU A 17 -0.19 -17.29 9.95
CA LEU A 17 0.93 -16.97 10.83
C LEU A 17 1.06 -15.45 11.01
N THR A 18 1.65 -15.05 12.14
CA THR A 18 2.07 -13.67 12.40
C THR A 18 3.55 -13.69 12.74
N VAL A 19 4.35 -12.91 12.02
CA VAL A 19 5.81 -12.88 12.17
C VAL A 19 6.27 -11.51 12.63
N ALA A 20 7.09 -11.46 13.67
CA ALA A 20 7.70 -10.23 14.12
C ALA A 20 8.87 -9.83 13.19
N TYR A 21 8.91 -8.57 12.78
CA TYR A 21 10.05 -7.97 12.07
C TYR A 21 10.84 -7.00 12.96
N GLY A 22 10.41 -6.81 14.21
CA GLY A 22 11.07 -5.99 15.21
C GLY A 22 10.58 -6.32 16.63
N ALA A 23 11.05 -5.55 17.61
CA ALA A 23 10.79 -5.81 19.03
C ALA A 23 9.46 -5.22 19.54
N HIS A 24 8.90 -4.23 18.85
CA HIS A 24 7.65 -3.59 19.27
C HIS A 24 6.44 -4.49 18.94
N PRO A 25 5.35 -4.50 19.74
CA PRO A 25 4.16 -5.32 19.46
C PRO A 25 3.52 -5.06 18.09
N ASP A 26 3.56 -3.81 17.63
CA ASP A 26 3.09 -3.41 16.30
C ASP A 26 4.09 -3.76 15.17
N GLN A 27 5.27 -4.29 15.47
CA GLN A 27 6.25 -4.69 14.45
C GLN A 27 6.05 -6.13 14.00
N VAL A 28 4.87 -6.40 13.44
CA VAL A 28 4.45 -7.73 12.98
C VAL A 28 3.91 -7.71 11.56
N ILE A 29 3.97 -8.85 10.88
CA ILE A 29 3.35 -9.10 9.58
C ILE A 29 2.41 -10.29 9.73
N ASP A 30 1.12 -10.07 9.48
CA ASP A 30 0.15 -11.16 9.33
C ASP A 30 0.29 -11.75 7.93
N VAL A 31 0.35 -13.08 7.82
CA VAL A 31 0.41 -13.79 6.55
C VAL A 31 -0.81 -14.70 6.42
N ARG A 32 -1.48 -14.61 5.27
CA ARG A 32 -2.54 -15.51 4.86
C ARG A 32 -2.10 -16.27 3.61
N LEU A 33 -2.21 -17.58 3.66
CA LEU A 33 -1.77 -18.50 2.62
C LEU A 33 -2.96 -18.93 1.76
N PRO A 34 -2.78 -19.03 0.44
CA PRO A 34 -3.81 -19.59 -0.41
C PRO A 34 -3.95 -21.11 -0.21
N PRO A 35 -5.10 -21.70 -0.55
CA PRO A 35 -5.35 -23.15 -0.38
C PRO A 35 -4.56 -24.02 -1.37
N ALA A 36 -3.95 -23.42 -2.40
CA ALA A 36 -3.18 -24.08 -3.45
C ALA A 36 -1.87 -23.31 -3.70
N SER A 37 -1.08 -23.73 -4.69
CA SER A 37 0.16 -23.04 -5.06
C SER A 37 -0.08 -21.55 -5.32
N PRO A 38 0.71 -20.65 -4.69
CA PRO A 38 0.44 -19.23 -4.75
C PRO A 38 0.78 -18.62 -6.11
N ARG A 39 -0.05 -17.67 -6.56
CA ARG A 39 0.09 -16.95 -7.83
C ARG A 39 1.09 -15.81 -7.74
N ALA A 40 1.06 -15.08 -6.63
CA ALA A 40 1.92 -13.95 -6.31
C ALA A 40 1.78 -13.60 -4.82
N VAL A 41 2.63 -12.70 -4.36
CA VAL A 41 2.54 -12.06 -3.04
C VAL A 41 1.86 -10.70 -3.18
N VAL A 42 0.92 -10.40 -2.30
CA VAL A 42 0.36 -9.06 -2.13
C VAL A 42 0.70 -8.57 -0.74
N VAL A 43 1.47 -7.48 -0.66
CA VAL A 43 1.76 -6.82 0.61
C VAL A 43 0.78 -5.67 0.77
N MET A 44 -0.17 -5.80 1.70
CA MET A 44 -1.22 -4.81 1.92
C MET A 44 -0.89 -3.91 3.10
N LEU A 45 -0.63 -2.63 2.83
CA LEU A 45 -0.44 -1.58 3.84
C LEU A 45 -1.79 -0.92 4.14
N HIS A 46 -2.18 -0.94 5.41
CA HIS A 46 -3.51 -0.52 5.83
C HIS A 46 -3.69 1.01 5.86
N GLY A 47 -4.93 1.48 5.85
CA GLY A 47 -5.27 2.90 5.90
C GLY A 47 -5.40 3.45 7.32
N GLY A 48 -6.10 4.58 7.46
CA GLY A 48 -6.42 5.19 8.76
C GLY A 48 -5.66 6.47 9.09
N PHE A 49 -5.20 7.23 8.08
CA PHE A 49 -4.52 8.52 8.26
C PHE A 49 -3.32 8.49 9.22
N TRP A 50 -2.62 7.35 9.30
CA TRP A 50 -1.50 7.12 10.23
C TRP A 50 -1.87 7.35 11.70
N ARG A 51 -3.16 7.32 12.03
CA ARG A 51 -3.69 7.53 13.37
C ARG A 51 -3.93 6.18 14.08
N PRO A 52 -3.93 6.13 15.42
CA PRO A 52 -3.93 4.87 16.16
C PRO A 52 -5.24 4.08 16.08
N GLU A 53 -6.36 4.68 15.65
CA GLU A 53 -7.70 4.08 15.68
C GLU A 53 -7.87 2.89 14.73
N TYR A 54 -7.03 2.78 13.71
CA TYR A 54 -7.09 1.70 12.73
C TYR A 54 -5.75 0.98 12.64
N ASP A 55 -5.77 -0.33 12.84
CA ASP A 55 -4.62 -1.23 12.71
C ASP A 55 -4.80 -2.14 11.48
N ARG A 56 -3.87 -3.07 11.23
CA ARG A 56 -3.97 -4.00 10.09
C ARG A 56 -5.26 -4.82 10.04
N ALA A 57 -5.96 -5.02 11.16
CA ALA A 57 -7.11 -5.91 11.25
C ALA A 57 -8.29 -5.44 10.41
N HIS A 58 -8.47 -4.13 10.18
CA HIS A 58 -9.56 -3.63 9.32
C HIS A 58 -9.41 -4.02 7.84
N THR A 59 -8.22 -4.45 7.41
CA THR A 59 -7.99 -5.00 6.07
C THR A 59 -8.05 -6.52 6.03
N ALA A 60 -8.28 -7.19 7.17
CA ALA A 60 -8.35 -8.66 7.24
C ALA A 60 -9.42 -9.28 6.32
N PRO A 61 -10.61 -8.67 6.11
CA PRO A 61 -11.55 -9.18 5.11
C PRO A 61 -10.96 -9.18 3.69
N MET A 62 -10.29 -8.09 3.30
CA MET A 62 -9.63 -7.95 2.00
C MET A 62 -8.53 -8.99 1.82
N THR A 63 -7.65 -9.14 2.81
CA THR A 63 -6.48 -10.02 2.70
C THR A 63 -6.87 -11.49 2.81
N SER A 64 -7.95 -11.83 3.53
CA SER A 64 -8.58 -13.14 3.48
C SER A 64 -9.17 -13.46 2.10
N ALA A 65 -9.83 -12.48 1.45
CA ALA A 65 -10.36 -12.68 0.10
C ALA A 65 -9.24 -12.81 -0.94
N LEU A 66 -8.15 -12.05 -0.82
CA LEU A 66 -6.96 -12.22 -1.68
C LEU A 66 -6.35 -13.62 -1.53
N ALA A 67 -6.28 -14.16 -0.30
CA ALA A 67 -5.79 -15.52 -0.08
C ALA A 67 -6.70 -16.57 -0.74
N ALA A 68 -8.02 -16.40 -0.65
CA ALA A 68 -8.98 -17.27 -1.35
C ALA A 68 -8.81 -17.22 -2.89
N GLU A 69 -8.36 -16.09 -3.44
CA GLU A 69 -8.07 -15.90 -4.87
C GLU A 69 -6.67 -16.39 -5.31
N GLY A 70 -5.92 -17.04 -4.41
CA GLY A 70 -4.65 -17.68 -4.74
C GLY A 70 -3.41 -16.83 -4.49
N TYR A 71 -3.51 -15.73 -3.73
CA TYR A 71 -2.37 -14.88 -3.38
C TYR A 71 -1.85 -15.16 -1.97
N VAL A 72 -0.54 -15.06 -1.75
CA VAL A 72 -0.02 -14.90 -0.38
C VAL A 72 -0.28 -13.45 0.02
N ALA A 73 -1.13 -13.22 1.02
CA ALA A 73 -1.42 -11.88 1.50
C ALA A 73 -0.62 -11.58 2.77
N CYS A 74 0.33 -10.65 2.68
CA CYS A 74 1.13 -10.16 3.80
C CYS A 74 0.58 -8.80 4.24
N THR A 75 0.27 -8.63 5.53
CA THR A 75 -0.28 -7.39 6.08
C THR A 75 0.61 -6.91 7.21
N PRO A 76 1.58 -6.04 6.92
CA PRO A 76 2.38 -5.39 7.96
C PRO A 76 1.50 -4.52 8.85
N GLU A 77 1.68 -4.65 10.16
CA GLU A 77 1.39 -3.59 11.12
C GLU A 77 2.58 -2.62 11.18
N TYR A 78 2.36 -1.39 11.66
CA TYR A 78 3.43 -0.44 11.92
C TYR A 78 2.98 0.56 13.00
N ARG A 79 3.92 1.12 13.76
CA ARG A 79 3.57 2.16 14.74
C ARG A 79 2.94 3.37 14.05
N ARG A 80 1.84 3.86 14.62
CA ARG A 80 1.04 5.00 14.15
C ARG A 80 1.33 6.26 14.97
N SER A 81 2.59 6.44 15.37
CA SER A 81 3.07 7.56 16.20
C SER A 81 3.57 8.75 15.39
N GLY A 82 3.50 8.67 14.06
CA GLY A 82 3.97 9.71 13.16
C GLY A 82 5.46 9.58 12.80
N TRP A 83 6.04 10.71 12.44
CA TRP A 83 7.42 10.81 12.02
C TRP A 83 8.38 10.71 13.21
N PRO A 84 9.47 9.92 13.10
CA PRO A 84 9.85 9.06 11.97
C PRO A 84 9.38 7.61 12.07
N GLU A 85 8.82 7.18 13.20
CA GLU A 85 8.66 5.77 13.59
C GLU A 85 7.78 4.98 12.61
N THR A 86 6.72 5.58 12.07
CA THR A 86 5.87 4.92 11.07
C THR A 86 6.66 4.54 9.83
N LEU A 87 7.55 5.42 9.34
CA LEU A 87 8.35 5.14 8.15
C LEU A 87 9.51 4.18 8.46
N ASP A 88 10.06 4.22 9.67
CA ASP A 88 11.03 3.21 10.14
C ASP A 88 10.43 1.81 10.10
N ASP A 89 9.21 1.67 10.62
CA ASP A 89 8.51 0.40 10.72
C ASP A 89 8.14 -0.15 9.35
N VAL A 90 7.60 0.69 8.47
CA VAL A 90 7.25 0.29 7.09
C VAL A 90 8.51 -0.09 6.29
N ALA A 91 9.61 0.65 6.45
CA ALA A 91 10.88 0.29 5.83
C ALA A 91 11.39 -1.06 6.33
N ALA A 92 11.43 -1.26 7.65
CA ALA A 92 11.90 -2.49 8.28
C ALA A 92 11.04 -3.71 7.90
N ALA A 93 9.70 -3.57 7.88
CA ALA A 93 8.79 -4.64 7.49
C ALA A 93 9.05 -5.12 6.05
N LEU A 94 9.24 -4.18 5.12
CA LEU A 94 9.52 -4.51 3.72
C LEU A 94 10.93 -5.05 3.50
N ASP A 95 11.92 -4.58 4.28
CA ASP A 95 13.29 -5.09 4.19
C ASP A 95 13.40 -6.52 4.77
N ALA A 96 12.53 -6.89 5.73
CA ALA A 96 12.42 -8.26 6.26
C ALA A 96 11.65 -9.21 5.33
N LEU A 97 10.86 -8.69 4.40
CA LEU A 97 9.94 -9.47 3.57
C LEU A 97 10.63 -10.60 2.75
N PRO A 98 11.80 -10.40 2.11
CA PRO A 98 12.45 -11.49 1.36
C PRO A 98 12.76 -12.71 2.23
N GLY A 99 13.18 -12.51 3.49
CA GLY A 99 13.44 -13.59 4.43
C GLY A 99 12.16 -14.32 4.85
N LEU A 100 11.07 -13.56 5.08
CA LEU A 100 9.75 -14.13 5.35
C LEU A 100 9.25 -14.97 4.16
N LEU A 101 9.37 -14.44 2.94
CA LEU A 101 8.91 -15.10 1.73
C LEU A 101 9.69 -16.38 1.42
N ALA A 102 10.99 -16.44 1.75
CA ALA A 102 11.77 -17.66 1.61
C ALA A 102 11.22 -18.83 2.46
N ALA A 103 10.52 -18.55 3.56
CA ALA A 103 9.93 -19.57 4.42
C ALA A 103 8.53 -20.03 3.97
N VAL A 104 7.76 -19.18 3.29
CA VAL A 104 6.36 -19.46 2.92
C VAL A 104 6.14 -19.68 1.42
N TRP A 105 7.09 -19.25 0.59
CA TRP A 105 7.00 -19.45 -0.86
C TRP A 105 7.59 -20.81 -1.23
N PRO A 106 6.81 -21.72 -1.86
CA PRO A 106 7.27 -23.08 -2.15
C PRO A 106 8.39 -23.14 -3.22
N GLY A 107 8.74 -21.99 -3.82
CA GLY A 107 9.67 -21.89 -4.93
C GLY A 107 9.00 -22.27 -6.25
N ASP A 108 9.32 -21.53 -7.30
CA ASP A 108 8.93 -21.84 -8.68
C ASP A 108 10.17 -22.18 -9.53
N GLY A 109 11.33 -22.36 -8.89
CA GLY A 109 12.64 -22.53 -9.54
C GLY A 109 13.20 -21.24 -10.16
N SER A 110 12.51 -20.09 -10.05
CA SER A 110 13.02 -18.82 -10.58
C SER A 110 13.96 -18.14 -9.58
N PRO A 111 15.13 -17.65 -10.02
CA PRO A 111 16.07 -16.93 -9.16
C PRO A 111 15.54 -15.54 -8.74
N ALA A 112 14.47 -15.06 -9.37
CA ALA A 112 13.85 -13.76 -9.10
C ALA A 112 12.81 -13.82 -7.96
N GLY A 113 12.60 -14.98 -7.32
CA GLY A 113 11.58 -15.14 -6.26
C GLY A 113 10.15 -15.01 -6.79
N PRO A 114 9.14 -14.77 -5.92
CA PRO A 114 7.75 -14.53 -6.35
C PRO A 114 7.54 -13.16 -7.02
N PRO A 115 6.51 -12.99 -7.86
CA PRO A 115 5.95 -11.68 -8.13
C PRO A 115 5.42 -11.06 -6.82
N VAL A 116 5.73 -9.78 -6.57
CA VAL A 116 5.33 -9.07 -5.34
C VAL A 116 4.63 -7.77 -5.72
N VAL A 117 3.35 -7.66 -5.40
CA VAL A 117 2.57 -6.42 -5.56
C VAL A 117 2.52 -5.69 -4.22
N LEU A 118 2.98 -4.44 -4.18
CA LEU A 118 2.73 -3.56 -3.04
C LEU A 118 1.35 -2.95 -3.21
N ALA A 119 0.44 -3.27 -2.30
CA ALA A 119 -0.89 -2.70 -2.24
C ALA A 119 -1.03 -1.82 -1.01
N GLY A 120 -1.86 -0.78 -1.09
CA GLY A 120 -2.22 -0.03 0.10
C GLY A 120 -3.45 0.82 -0.10
N HIS A 121 -4.18 1.05 0.98
CA HIS A 121 -5.40 1.86 1.00
C HIS A 121 -5.19 3.20 1.70
N SER A 122 -5.67 4.29 1.12
CA SER A 122 -5.63 5.62 1.74
C SER A 122 -4.21 6.03 2.14
N ALA A 123 -3.95 6.23 3.44
CA ALA A 123 -2.61 6.41 4.00
C ALA A 123 -1.65 5.25 3.69
N GLY A 124 -2.12 4.00 3.71
CA GLY A 124 -1.34 2.84 3.28
C GLY A 124 -1.03 2.86 1.78
N GLY A 125 -1.90 3.45 0.97
CA GLY A 125 -1.63 3.69 -0.45
C GLY A 125 -0.51 4.71 -0.66
N GLN A 126 -0.42 5.72 0.20
CA GLN A 126 0.74 6.62 0.26
C GLN A 126 2.01 5.84 0.66
N LEU A 127 1.94 4.98 1.67
CA LEU A 127 3.08 4.18 2.13
C LEU A 127 3.56 3.22 1.03
N ALA A 128 2.65 2.55 0.31
CA ALA A 128 3.01 1.68 -0.82
C ALA A 128 3.75 2.45 -1.94
N LEU A 129 3.23 3.63 -2.31
CA LEU A 129 3.86 4.54 -3.26
C LEU A 129 5.23 5.05 -2.76
N TRP A 130 5.34 5.39 -1.48
CA TRP A 130 6.61 5.81 -0.87
C TRP A 130 7.64 4.69 -0.88
N SER A 131 7.23 3.48 -0.46
CA SER A 131 8.07 2.30 -0.40
C SER A 131 8.68 1.95 -1.75
N ALA A 132 7.88 2.01 -2.83
CA ALA A 132 8.31 1.76 -4.20
C ALA A 132 9.37 2.76 -4.72
N ALA A 133 9.46 3.95 -4.12
CA ALA A 133 10.41 4.99 -4.49
C ALA A 133 11.57 5.16 -3.49
N ARG A 134 11.76 4.21 -2.56
CA ARG A 134 12.80 4.32 -1.51
C ARG A 134 14.21 4.54 -2.06
N HIS A 135 14.55 4.04 -3.25
CA HIS A 135 15.86 4.27 -3.89
C HIS A 135 16.10 5.72 -4.34
N ARG A 136 15.02 6.50 -4.46
CA ARG A 136 15.04 7.91 -4.87
C ARG A 136 15.00 8.89 -3.70
N LEU A 137 14.95 8.40 -2.47
CA LEU A 137 14.89 9.26 -1.29
C LEU A 137 16.12 10.17 -1.19
N PRO A 138 15.95 11.44 -0.80
CA PRO A 138 17.06 12.38 -0.64
C PRO A 138 17.89 12.12 0.62
N ALA A 139 17.34 11.40 1.60
CA ALA A 139 17.98 11.12 2.88
C ALA A 139 18.30 9.63 3.04
N PRO A 140 19.46 9.26 3.61
CA PRO A 140 19.93 7.87 3.64
C PRO A 140 19.12 6.93 4.55
N ARG A 141 18.39 7.45 5.55
CA ARG A 141 17.74 6.65 6.62
C ARG A 141 16.92 5.47 6.11
N TRP A 142 16.13 5.68 5.05
CA TRP A 142 15.30 4.65 4.43
C TRP A 142 15.69 4.38 2.98
N ARG A 143 16.72 5.05 2.48
CA ARG A 143 17.11 4.99 1.08
C ARG A 143 17.67 3.61 0.77
N ARG A 144 17.18 2.98 -0.30
CA ARG A 144 17.80 1.78 -0.86
C ARG A 144 18.81 2.17 -1.92
N GLU A 145 19.85 1.38 -2.09
CA GLU A 145 20.78 1.56 -3.22
C GLU A 145 20.09 1.18 -4.54
N GLU A 146 19.35 0.08 -4.52
CA GLU A 146 18.60 -0.45 -5.65
C GLU A 146 17.08 -0.26 -5.49
N PRO A 147 16.32 -0.23 -6.60
CA PRO A 147 14.86 -0.28 -6.54
C PRO A 147 14.34 -1.46 -5.70
N PRO A 148 13.24 -1.30 -4.93
CA PRO A 148 12.60 -2.40 -4.22
C PRO A 148 12.25 -3.55 -5.18
N PRO A 149 12.46 -4.82 -4.80
CA PRO A 149 12.22 -5.98 -5.67
C PRO A 149 10.73 -6.33 -5.75
N VAL A 150 9.93 -5.41 -6.28
CA VAL A 150 8.46 -5.52 -6.40
C VAL A 150 8.05 -5.35 -7.86
N THR A 151 7.00 -6.04 -8.29
CA THR A 151 6.57 -6.03 -9.70
C THR A 151 5.66 -4.86 -10.04
N GLY A 152 5.02 -4.26 -9.03
CA GLY A 152 4.12 -3.13 -9.24
C GLY A 152 3.47 -2.62 -7.95
N VAL A 153 2.81 -1.46 -8.06
CA VAL A 153 2.06 -0.85 -6.96
C VAL A 153 0.57 -0.75 -7.30
N LEU A 154 -0.28 -1.24 -6.39
CA LEU A 154 -1.72 -1.00 -6.39
C LEU A 154 -2.10 -0.03 -5.27
N ALA A 155 -2.31 1.24 -5.62
CA ALA A 155 -2.71 2.25 -4.65
C ALA A 155 -4.22 2.48 -4.69
N LEU A 156 -4.91 2.14 -3.60
CA LEU A 156 -6.36 2.27 -3.46
C LEU A 156 -6.69 3.59 -2.76
N ALA A 157 -7.28 4.54 -3.46
CA ALA A 157 -7.60 5.90 -2.99
C ALA A 157 -6.46 6.58 -2.19
N PRO A 158 -5.22 6.67 -2.72
CA PRO A 158 -4.05 7.05 -1.94
C PRO A 158 -3.99 8.54 -1.60
N VAL A 159 -3.41 8.87 -0.44
CA VAL A 159 -2.95 10.23 -0.10
C VAL A 159 -1.62 10.53 -0.82
N CYS A 160 -1.67 10.63 -2.15
CA CYS A 160 -0.50 10.63 -3.03
C CYS A 160 0.22 11.98 -3.19
N ASP A 161 -0.30 13.06 -2.62
CA ASP A 161 0.35 14.38 -2.53
C ASP A 161 0.18 14.92 -1.11
N LEU A 162 1.19 14.68 -0.26
CA LEU A 162 1.14 15.07 1.15
C LEU A 162 1.10 16.59 1.31
N GLY A 163 1.83 17.34 0.47
CA GLY A 163 1.81 18.79 0.50
C GLY A 163 0.42 19.37 0.24
N ARG A 164 -0.33 18.81 -0.72
CA ARG A 164 -1.71 19.20 -1.02
C ARG A 164 -2.68 18.71 0.05
N ALA A 165 -2.54 17.47 0.52
CA ALA A 165 -3.37 16.93 1.58
C ALA A 165 -3.26 17.73 2.89
N SER A 166 -2.06 18.21 3.24
CA SER A 166 -1.83 19.17 4.32
C SER A 166 -2.61 20.48 4.10
N ARG A 167 -2.51 21.11 2.92
CA ARG A 167 -3.28 22.34 2.60
C ARG A 167 -4.80 22.16 2.65
N LEU A 168 -5.27 20.98 2.28
CA LEU A 168 -6.70 20.62 2.36
C LEU A 168 -7.14 20.21 3.77
N ARG A 169 -6.19 20.12 4.72
CA ARG A 169 -6.43 19.75 6.11
C ARG A 169 -7.18 18.42 6.25
N LEU A 170 -6.85 17.45 5.39
CA LEU A 170 -7.55 16.16 5.35
C LEU A 170 -7.57 15.52 6.74
N ASP A 171 -8.77 15.05 7.13
CA ASP A 171 -9.04 14.42 8.41
C ASP A 171 -8.55 15.24 9.63
N GLY A 172 -8.69 16.56 9.57
CA GLY A 172 -8.28 17.43 10.67
C GLY A 172 -6.76 17.47 10.84
N ASP A 173 -6.05 17.88 9.78
CA ASP A 173 -4.59 18.05 9.77
C ASP A 173 -3.80 16.75 9.97
N ALA A 174 -4.32 15.61 9.50
CA ALA A 174 -3.68 14.31 9.68
C ALA A 174 -2.26 14.23 9.11
N VAL A 175 -1.99 14.87 7.97
CA VAL A 175 -0.66 14.92 7.38
C VAL A 175 0.32 15.71 8.26
N ASP A 176 -0.14 16.83 8.83
CA ASP A 176 0.68 17.65 9.72
C ASP A 176 0.95 16.90 11.02
N ALA A 177 -0.03 16.19 11.58
CA ALA A 177 0.17 15.30 12.73
C ALA A 177 1.18 14.19 12.41
N PHE A 178 1.07 13.56 11.24
CA PHE A 178 1.98 12.52 10.76
C PHE A 178 3.41 13.03 10.60
N LEU A 179 3.61 14.19 9.96
CA LEU A 179 4.94 14.74 9.69
C LEU A 179 5.44 15.72 10.76
N GLY A 180 4.68 15.93 11.84
CA GLY A 180 4.96 16.88 12.92
C GLY A 180 4.86 18.36 12.53
N GLY A 181 4.24 18.68 11.39
CA GLY A 181 4.01 20.05 10.93
C GLY A 181 3.73 20.15 9.43
N SER A 182 3.41 21.36 9.00
CA SER A 182 3.09 21.69 7.60
C SER A 182 4.34 21.64 6.70
N PRO A 183 4.20 21.62 5.36
CA PRO A 183 5.34 21.61 4.44
C PRO A 183 6.21 22.87 4.52
N HIS A 184 5.69 23.97 5.09
CA HIS A 184 6.47 25.18 5.35
C HIS A 184 7.33 25.05 6.61
N VAL A 185 6.85 24.31 7.61
CA VAL A 185 7.55 24.09 8.89
C VAL A 185 8.59 22.98 8.77
N HIS A 186 8.26 21.89 8.06
CA HIS A 186 9.15 20.74 7.88
C HIS A 186 9.38 20.34 6.41
N PRO A 187 9.89 21.22 5.53
CA PRO A 187 10.14 20.88 4.13
C PRO A 187 10.94 19.59 3.89
N PRO A 188 12.01 19.28 4.67
CA PRO A 188 12.76 18.03 4.49
C PRO A 188 11.95 16.75 4.75
N ARG A 189 10.98 16.79 5.68
CA ARG A 189 10.13 15.62 5.98
C ARG A 189 9.19 15.32 4.82
N TYR A 190 8.60 16.35 4.21
CA TYR A 190 7.79 16.19 3.00
C TYR A 190 8.65 15.73 1.81
N ALA A 191 9.87 16.25 1.64
CA ALA A 191 10.78 15.77 0.60
C ALA A 191 11.14 14.28 0.75
N ALA A 192 11.12 13.74 1.98
CA ALA A 192 11.44 12.35 2.27
C ALA A 192 10.21 11.41 2.34
N ALA A 193 8.98 11.94 2.38
CA ALA A 193 7.77 11.15 2.60
C ALA A 193 6.72 11.27 1.47
N ASP A 194 6.70 12.38 0.74
CA ASP A 194 5.63 12.74 -0.20
C ASP A 194 5.81 12.04 -1.56
N PRO A 195 4.93 11.11 -1.96
CA PRO A 195 5.04 10.42 -3.26
C PRO A 195 5.07 11.37 -4.45
N ALA A 196 4.42 12.55 -4.36
CA ALA A 196 4.43 13.54 -5.44
C ALA A 196 5.84 14.10 -5.73
N ARG A 197 6.76 13.97 -4.77
CA ARG A 197 8.16 14.44 -4.87
C ARG A 197 9.15 13.33 -5.22
N LEU A 198 8.72 12.07 -5.18
CA LEU A 198 9.61 10.90 -5.31
C LEU A 198 9.57 10.25 -6.70
N ARG A 199 8.97 10.93 -7.67
CA ARG A 199 8.81 10.47 -9.05
C ARG A 199 10.07 10.60 -9.93
N PRO A 200 10.05 10.00 -11.14
CA PRO A 200 9.10 8.97 -11.63
C PRO A 200 9.26 7.62 -10.93
N TYR A 201 8.30 6.73 -11.11
CA TYR A 201 8.41 5.31 -10.74
C TYR A 201 8.99 4.51 -11.89
N ASP A 202 9.90 3.60 -11.57
CA ASP A 202 10.55 2.69 -12.53
C ASP A 202 9.75 1.37 -12.71
N LEU A 203 8.50 1.36 -12.24
CA LEU A 203 7.60 0.21 -12.25
C LEU A 203 6.15 0.64 -12.52
N PRO A 204 5.27 -0.28 -12.93
CA PRO A 204 3.86 0.03 -13.10
C PRO A 204 3.17 0.42 -11.79
N VAL A 205 2.51 1.58 -11.79
CA VAL A 205 1.64 2.03 -10.70
C VAL A 205 0.19 2.10 -11.20
N VAL A 206 -0.71 1.37 -10.54
CA VAL A 206 -2.15 1.48 -10.77
C VAL A 206 -2.81 2.13 -9.57
N ILE A 207 -3.55 3.20 -9.81
CA ILE A 207 -4.42 3.83 -8.82
C ILE A 207 -5.87 3.43 -9.11
N LEU A 208 -6.56 2.83 -8.14
CA LEU A 208 -8.02 2.72 -8.16
C LEU A 208 -8.59 3.77 -7.22
N HIS A 209 -9.57 4.57 -7.66
CA HIS A 209 -10.15 5.63 -6.84
C HIS A 209 -11.63 5.82 -7.18
N GLY A 210 -12.50 5.77 -6.18
CA GLY A 210 -13.94 6.02 -6.35
C GLY A 210 -14.28 7.50 -6.54
N ASP A 211 -15.23 7.83 -7.41
CA ASP A 211 -15.65 9.23 -7.62
C ASP A 211 -16.54 9.81 -6.51
N LEU A 212 -17.04 8.97 -5.58
CA LEU A 212 -17.80 9.36 -4.39
C LEU A 212 -16.93 9.37 -3.12
N ASP A 213 -15.61 9.29 -3.25
CA ASP A 213 -14.69 9.37 -2.10
C ASP A 213 -14.72 10.77 -1.46
N VAL A 214 -15.17 10.82 -0.21
CA VAL A 214 -15.22 12.04 0.60
C VAL A 214 -14.07 12.15 1.61
N GLN A 215 -13.27 11.09 1.79
CA GLN A 215 -12.15 11.07 2.73
C GLN A 215 -10.87 11.58 2.06
N VAL A 216 -10.59 11.08 0.86
CA VAL A 216 -9.48 11.50 0.03
C VAL A 216 -10.05 11.94 -1.31
N PRO A 217 -10.04 13.24 -1.65
CA PRO A 217 -10.64 13.69 -2.90
C PRO A 217 -9.95 13.05 -4.11
N VAL A 218 -10.73 12.44 -5.03
CA VAL A 218 -10.23 11.82 -6.27
C VAL A 218 -9.34 12.76 -7.11
N THR A 219 -9.51 14.07 -6.95
CA THR A 219 -8.66 15.09 -7.59
C THR A 219 -7.18 14.96 -7.24
N LEU A 220 -6.82 14.45 -6.05
CA LEU A 220 -5.43 14.13 -5.71
C LEU A 220 -4.89 13.09 -6.68
N SER A 221 -5.61 11.99 -6.90
CA SER A 221 -5.19 10.94 -7.82
C SER A 221 -5.24 11.36 -9.29
N ARG A 222 -6.20 12.19 -9.70
CA ARG A 222 -6.25 12.73 -11.07
C ARG A 222 -5.01 13.56 -11.39
N ASP A 223 -4.65 14.48 -10.49
CA ASP A 223 -3.49 15.34 -10.70
C ASP A 223 -2.18 14.55 -10.54
N PHE A 224 -2.18 13.56 -9.63
CA PHE A 224 -1.06 12.64 -9.52
C PHE A 224 -0.85 11.87 -10.84
N ALA A 225 -1.86 11.20 -11.40
CA ALA A 225 -1.70 10.45 -12.64
C ALA A 225 -1.34 11.33 -13.85
N ARG A 226 -1.87 12.55 -13.95
CA ARG A 226 -1.49 13.50 -15.03
C ARG A 226 -0.01 13.85 -15.02
N ALA A 227 0.63 13.85 -13.86
CA ALA A 227 2.03 14.24 -13.69
C ALA A 227 3.05 13.13 -14.00
N GLY A 228 2.64 11.87 -14.19
CA GLY A 228 3.55 10.74 -14.44
C GLY A 228 2.98 9.72 -15.40
N ARG A 229 3.71 9.42 -16.47
CA ARG A 229 3.27 8.47 -17.52
C ARG A 229 3.24 7.01 -17.06
N ASP A 230 3.96 6.74 -15.98
CA ASP A 230 4.12 5.49 -15.24
C ASP A 230 2.93 5.16 -14.31
N VAL A 231 1.98 6.09 -14.18
CA VAL A 231 0.82 5.96 -13.28
C VAL A 231 -0.47 5.85 -14.09
N THR A 232 -1.16 4.72 -13.96
CA THR A 232 -2.50 4.52 -14.52
C THR A 232 -3.57 4.76 -13.46
N LEU A 233 -4.40 5.79 -13.64
CA LEU A 233 -5.60 5.99 -12.83
C LEU A 233 -6.81 5.28 -13.45
N ARG A 234 -7.50 4.47 -12.65
CA ARG A 234 -8.80 3.88 -12.95
C ARG A 234 -9.81 4.43 -11.95
N GLU A 235 -10.49 5.48 -12.36
CA GLU A 235 -11.57 6.07 -11.59
C GLU A 235 -12.83 5.19 -11.67
N LEU A 236 -13.42 4.87 -10.52
CA LEU A 236 -14.58 3.99 -10.41
C LEU A 236 -15.84 4.82 -10.09
N ARG A 237 -16.82 4.78 -10.98
CA ARG A 237 -18.08 5.50 -10.81
C ARG A 237 -18.93 4.89 -9.71
N GLY A 238 -19.51 5.72 -8.86
CA GLY A 238 -20.42 5.32 -7.79
C GLY A 238 -19.74 4.62 -6.61
N VAL A 239 -18.41 4.61 -6.56
CA VAL A 239 -17.63 3.95 -5.51
C VAL A 239 -17.16 4.99 -4.51
N GLU A 240 -17.32 4.70 -3.23
CA GLU A 240 -16.80 5.52 -2.14
C GLU A 240 -15.44 5.01 -1.63
N HIS A 241 -14.94 5.54 -0.52
CA HIS A 241 -13.58 5.29 -0.02
C HIS A 241 -13.29 3.83 0.37
N TYR A 242 -14.25 3.13 1.00
CA TYR A 242 -14.05 1.81 1.61
C TYR A 242 -14.40 0.64 0.68
N GLY A 243 -15.18 0.86 -0.37
CA GLY A 243 -15.56 -0.16 -1.34
C GLY A 243 -14.36 -0.82 -2.01
N LEU A 244 -13.24 -0.10 -2.11
CA LEU A 244 -11.98 -0.62 -2.65
C LEU A 244 -11.34 -1.71 -1.77
N ILE A 245 -11.66 -1.77 -0.47
CA ILE A 245 -11.16 -2.79 0.46
C ILE A 245 -12.26 -3.77 0.91
N ASP A 246 -13.47 -3.66 0.36
CA ASP A 246 -14.57 -4.58 0.65
C ASP A 246 -14.70 -5.65 -0.44
N PRO A 247 -14.33 -6.91 -0.14
CA PRO A 247 -14.60 -8.07 -1.01
C PRO A 247 -16.03 -8.27 -1.48
N LEU A 248 -17.02 -7.66 -0.81
CA LEU A 248 -18.43 -7.75 -1.15
C LEU A 248 -18.93 -6.54 -1.96
N SER A 249 -18.05 -5.59 -2.31
CA SER A 249 -18.41 -4.43 -3.11
C SER A 249 -18.38 -4.73 -4.60
N GLU A 250 -19.07 -3.89 -5.39
CA GLU A 250 -19.00 -3.91 -6.85
C GLU A 250 -17.61 -3.53 -7.40
N ALA A 251 -16.76 -2.90 -6.57
CA ALA A 251 -15.40 -2.54 -6.94
C ALA A 251 -14.42 -3.72 -6.84
N TRP A 252 -14.74 -4.76 -6.06
CA TRP A 252 -13.84 -5.88 -5.79
C TRP A 252 -13.25 -6.56 -7.04
N PRO A 253 -14.03 -6.85 -8.09
CA PRO A 253 -13.46 -7.42 -9.32
C PRO A 253 -12.41 -6.52 -10.00
N ARG A 254 -12.49 -5.20 -9.82
CA ARG A 254 -11.50 -4.24 -10.35
C ARG A 254 -10.19 -4.30 -9.56
N VAL A 255 -10.28 -4.50 -8.25
CA VAL A 255 -9.12 -4.71 -7.36
C VAL A 255 -8.39 -6.00 -7.75
N LEU A 256 -9.11 -7.13 -7.86
CA LEU A 256 -8.52 -8.40 -8.29
C LEU A 256 -7.88 -8.32 -9.67
N SER A 257 -8.56 -7.68 -10.63
CA SER A 257 -8.02 -7.48 -11.97
C SER A 257 -6.71 -6.67 -11.96
N ALA A 258 -6.61 -5.64 -11.11
CA ALA A 258 -5.40 -4.83 -11.01
C ALA A 258 -4.26 -5.59 -10.32
N VAL A 259 -4.54 -6.35 -9.27
CA VAL A 259 -3.55 -7.24 -8.63
C VAL A 259 -3.04 -8.27 -9.64
N ALA A 260 -3.94 -8.95 -10.35
CA ALA A 260 -3.57 -9.95 -11.35
C ALA A 260 -2.74 -9.36 -12.49
N GLU A 261 -2.96 -8.10 -12.85
CA GLU A 261 -2.14 -7.38 -13.83
C GLU A 261 -0.74 -7.06 -13.33
N LEU A 262 -0.63 -6.49 -12.14
CA LEU A 262 0.66 -6.12 -11.52
C LEU A 262 1.49 -7.33 -11.10
N ALA A 263 0.83 -8.47 -10.86
CA ALA A 263 1.47 -9.75 -10.58
C ALA A 263 2.08 -10.41 -11.83
N ARG A 264 1.72 -9.98 -13.04
CA ARG A 264 2.35 -10.51 -14.26
C ARG A 264 3.77 -9.96 -14.37
N ARG A 265 4.74 -10.86 -14.49
CA ARG A 265 6.09 -10.50 -14.91
C ARG A 265 6.09 -10.28 -16.43
N GLY A 266 6.70 -9.19 -16.89
CA GLY A 266 7.12 -9.11 -18.29
C GLY A 266 8.08 -10.27 -18.61
N PRO A 267 8.23 -10.67 -19.89
CA PRO A 267 9.29 -11.60 -20.26
C PRO A 267 10.64 -10.96 -19.86
N ALA A 268 11.39 -11.66 -19.00
CA ALA A 268 12.76 -11.35 -18.56
C ALA A 268 13.19 -9.87 -18.68
N GLY A 269 12.85 -9.05 -17.69
CA GLY A 269 13.62 -7.83 -17.40
C GLY A 269 13.31 -6.57 -18.22
N GLU A 270 12.22 -6.49 -18.99
CA GLU A 270 11.77 -5.21 -19.54
C GLU A 270 10.39 -4.77 -19.01
N PRO A 271 10.23 -3.47 -18.66
CA PRO A 271 8.94 -2.93 -18.26
C PRO A 271 7.98 -2.93 -19.45
N VAL A 272 6.73 -3.33 -19.18
CA VAL A 272 5.61 -3.22 -20.14
C VAL A 272 5.37 -1.74 -20.43
N ARG A 273 5.51 -1.34 -21.70
CA ARG A 273 5.27 0.02 -22.18
C ARG A 273 3.80 0.38 -22.27
#